data_AF-A0A835GX97-F1
#
_entry.id   AF-A0A835GX97-F1
#
_cell.length_a   1.000
_cell.length_b   1.000
_cell.length_c   1.000
_cell.angle_alpha   90.00
_cell.angle_beta   90.00
_cell.angle_gamma   90.00
#
_symmetry.space_group_name_H-M   'P 1'
#
loop_
_entity.id
_entity.type
_entity.pdbx_description
1 polymer ?
#
loop_
_entity_poly.entity_id
_entity_poly.type
_entity_poly.pdbx_seq_one_letter_code
_entity_poly.pdbx_strand_id
1 'polypeptide(L)'
;MMEPSKAVLRWGRCPKDWNRDCNSSKQYGCQLKYVLKLRHEIEEQCVEFFISSVLLSCFGLVLYHRVIVSTVSKQVLNAGMEQLVTTVTPCIRPCWASVGIISYELSEVEYAENEVNDPWVQKLLHAVETNAAGLQPLMTTNNYDSFVHFVIDFIVKGLEVIMMQKRFSQLGALQLDRDVRALLSHFSSMTQRTVRDKFARLTQMATILNLEKVSELLDF
;
A
#
# COMPACT_ATOMS: atom_id res chain seq x y z
N MET A 1 23.24 -30.03 -1.41
CA MET A 1 21.81 -29.70 -1.39
C MET A 1 21.55 -28.95 -0.09
N MET A 2 21.67 -27.62 -0.11
CA MET A 2 21.43 -26.76 1.07
C MET A 2 20.05 -26.15 0.92
N GLU A 3 19.17 -26.37 1.91
CA GLU A 3 17.84 -25.76 1.95
C GLU A 3 17.93 -24.23 2.00
N PRO A 4 17.30 -23.48 1.07
CA PRO A 4 17.24 -22.03 1.12
C PRO A 4 16.10 -21.48 1.99
N SER A 5 15.50 -22.28 2.88
CA SER A 5 14.18 -21.97 3.46
C SER A 5 14.19 -21.33 4.86
N LYS A 6 15.36 -21.09 5.49
CA LYS A 6 15.40 -20.64 6.90
C LYS A 6 15.93 -19.22 7.14
N ALA A 7 16.58 -18.59 6.16
CA ALA A 7 17.05 -17.21 6.30
C ALA A 7 15.92 -16.17 6.11
N VAL A 8 14.86 -16.52 5.36
CA VAL A 8 13.75 -15.60 5.04
C VAL A 8 12.73 -15.46 6.17
N LEU A 9 12.82 -16.25 7.25
CA LEU A 9 11.79 -16.28 8.31
C LEU A 9 12.22 -15.63 9.64
N ARG A 10 13.38 -14.97 9.67
CA ARG A 10 13.90 -14.30 10.88
C ARG A 10 13.98 -12.78 10.78
N TRP A 11 13.20 -12.19 9.87
CA TRP A 11 13.06 -10.74 9.82
C TRP A 11 12.36 -10.24 11.08
N GLY A 12 13.03 -9.32 11.77
CA GLY A 12 12.72 -8.89 13.11
C GLY A 12 11.25 -8.49 13.27
N ARG A 13 10.62 -9.02 14.33
CA ARG A 13 9.36 -8.48 14.83
C ARG A 13 9.51 -6.97 15.02
N CYS A 14 8.57 -6.22 14.46
CA CYS A 14 8.35 -4.81 14.78
C CYS A 14 8.40 -4.62 16.31
N PRO A 15 9.23 -3.70 16.85
CA PRO A 15 9.31 -3.46 18.29
C PRO A 15 7.92 -3.19 18.87
N LYS A 16 7.54 -3.94 19.90
CA LYS A 16 6.20 -3.90 20.54
C LYS A 16 5.84 -2.53 21.15
N ASP A 17 6.78 -1.59 21.16
CA ASP A 17 6.66 -0.28 21.81
C ASP A 17 6.28 0.86 20.86
N TRP A 18 5.99 0.57 19.58
CA TRP A 18 5.58 1.60 18.60
C TRP A 18 4.26 2.31 18.97
N ASN A 19 3.49 1.78 19.92
CA ASN A 19 2.08 2.11 20.12
C ASN A 19 1.77 3.07 21.28
N ARG A 20 2.75 3.76 21.87
CA ARG A 20 2.48 4.72 22.95
C ARG A 20 3.24 6.03 22.75
N ASP A 21 2.47 7.05 22.37
CA ASP A 21 2.75 8.47 22.49
C ASP A 21 4.06 8.99 21.87
N CYS A 22 3.98 9.43 20.61
CA CYS A 22 5.01 10.30 20.04
C CYS A 22 4.41 11.36 19.11
N ASN A 23 4.70 12.63 19.42
CA ASN A 23 4.49 13.78 18.54
C ASN A 23 4.95 13.45 17.11
N SER A 24 4.22 13.93 16.10
CA SER A 24 4.44 13.61 14.66
C SER A 24 5.92 13.59 14.26
N SER A 25 6.70 14.59 14.66
CA SER A 25 8.15 14.69 14.41
C SER A 25 8.99 13.53 14.98
N LYS A 26 8.69 13.04 16.19
CA LYS A 26 9.39 11.89 16.79
C LYS A 26 9.05 10.59 16.05
N GLN A 27 7.80 10.44 15.61
CA GLN A 27 7.37 9.27 14.85
C GLN A 27 8.04 9.22 13.47
N TYR A 28 8.13 10.35 12.76
CA TYR A 28 8.88 10.46 11.50
C TYR A 28 10.37 10.12 11.67
N GLY A 29 11.02 10.60 12.75
CA GLY A 29 12.42 10.28 13.05
C GLY A 29 12.67 8.80 13.33
N CYS A 30 11.75 8.13 14.03
CA CYS A 30 11.82 6.68 14.28
C CYS A 30 11.58 5.86 13.01
N GLN A 31 10.63 6.27 12.16
CA GLN A 31 10.39 5.67 10.84
C GLN A 31 11.63 5.77 9.96
N LEU A 32 12.20 6.98 9.84
CA LEU A 32 13.40 7.20 9.04
C LEU A 32 14.58 6.34 9.48
N LYS A 33 14.84 6.25 10.80
CA LYS A 33 15.90 5.39 11.34
C LYS A 33 15.68 3.91 11.04
N TYR A 34 14.43 3.44 11.13
CA TYR A 34 14.10 2.06 10.80
C TYR A 34 14.24 1.77 9.31
N VAL A 35 13.84 2.70 8.44
CA VAL A 35 14.02 2.56 6.98
C VAL A 35 15.49 2.54 6.59
N LEU A 36 16.32 3.38 7.20
CA LEU A 36 17.77 3.35 6.97
C LEU A 36 18.39 2.03 7.44
N LYS A 37 17.92 1.48 8.56
CA LYS A 37 18.34 0.17 9.04
C LYS A 37 17.94 -0.95 8.09
N LEU A 38 16.67 -0.97 7.66
CA LEU A 38 16.18 -1.93 6.66
C LEU A 38 16.96 -1.84 5.35
N ARG A 39 17.27 -0.62 4.90
CA ARG A 39 18.10 -0.40 3.71
C ARG A 39 19.46 -1.05 3.87
N HIS A 40 20.14 -0.80 4.99
CA HIS A 40 21.46 -1.41 5.26
C HIS A 40 21.37 -2.94 5.32
N GLU A 41 20.36 -3.50 5.98
CA GLU A 41 20.14 -4.96 6.06
C GLU A 41 19.87 -5.58 4.66
N ILE A 42 19.10 -4.90 3.81
CA ILE A 42 18.85 -5.33 2.41
C ILE A 42 20.13 -5.24 1.58
N GLU A 43 20.92 -4.17 1.73
CA GLU A 43 22.20 -3.99 1.04
C GLU A 43 23.22 -5.06 1.43
N GLU A 44 23.33 -5.38 2.72
CA GLU A 44 24.22 -6.41 3.25
C GLU A 44 23.86 -7.80 2.68
N GLN A 45 22.58 -8.15 2.66
CA GLN A 45 22.14 -9.43 2.06
C GLN A 45 22.35 -9.49 0.54
N CYS A 46 22.24 -8.35 -0.16
CA CYS A 46 22.61 -8.30 -1.56
C CYS A 46 24.12 -8.60 -1.73
N VAL A 47 24.98 -7.99 -0.91
CA VAL A 47 26.43 -8.17 -0.98
C VAL A 47 26.86 -9.60 -0.66
N GLU A 48 26.35 -10.21 0.42
CA GLU A 48 26.65 -11.62 0.75
C GLU A 48 26.26 -12.57 -0.40
N PHE A 49 25.11 -12.32 -1.02
CA PHE A 49 24.64 -13.10 -2.15
C PHE A 49 25.52 -12.90 -3.40
N PHE A 50 25.93 -11.66 -3.68
CA PHE A 50 26.84 -11.37 -4.80
C PHE A 50 28.22 -12.00 -4.60
N ILE A 51 28.75 -12.09 -3.38
CA ILE A 51 30.05 -12.73 -3.12
C ILE A 51 29.99 -14.25 -3.36
N SER A 52 28.90 -14.91 -2.98
CA SER A 52 28.65 -16.33 -3.26
C SER A 52 28.60 -16.65 -4.77
N SER A 53 28.26 -15.65 -5.59
CA SER A 53 28.00 -15.80 -7.03
C SER A 53 29.23 -15.83 -7.95
N VAL A 54 30.38 -15.27 -7.52
CA VAL A 54 31.59 -15.15 -8.36
C VAL A 54 32.32 -16.49 -8.55
N LEU A 55 31.98 -17.52 -7.75
CA LEU A 55 32.69 -18.80 -7.72
C LEU A 55 32.35 -19.80 -8.85
N LEU A 56 31.40 -19.52 -9.76
CA LEU A 56 30.90 -20.53 -10.73
C LEU A 56 31.21 -20.19 -12.20
N SER A 57 32.30 -20.76 -12.73
CA SER A 57 32.86 -20.48 -14.04
C SER A 57 32.38 -21.42 -15.17
N CYS A 58 31.07 -21.46 -15.46
CA CYS A 58 30.52 -22.18 -16.63
C CYS A 58 29.42 -21.36 -17.34
N PHE A 59 29.56 -21.10 -18.65
CA PHE A 59 28.75 -20.15 -19.42
C PHE A 59 27.22 -20.44 -19.44
N GLY A 60 26.82 -21.72 -19.50
CA GLY A 60 25.39 -22.12 -19.42
C GLY A 60 24.77 -21.91 -18.03
N LEU A 61 25.59 -21.96 -16.98
CA LEU A 61 25.21 -21.61 -15.63
C LEU A 61 25.05 -20.09 -15.46
N VAL A 62 25.75 -19.25 -16.24
CA VAL A 62 25.65 -17.78 -16.13
C VAL A 62 24.25 -17.28 -16.50
N LEU A 63 23.60 -17.80 -17.54
CA LEU A 63 22.23 -17.40 -17.91
C LEU A 63 21.20 -17.87 -16.88
N TYR A 64 21.28 -19.14 -16.48
CA TYR A 64 20.43 -19.71 -15.42
C TYR A 64 20.63 -18.96 -14.10
N HIS A 65 21.87 -18.62 -13.77
CA HIS A 65 22.24 -17.82 -12.61
C HIS A 65 21.70 -16.39 -12.72
N ARG A 66 21.83 -15.70 -13.86
CA ARG A 66 21.24 -14.36 -14.06
C ARG A 66 19.73 -14.36 -13.83
N VAL A 67 19.04 -15.42 -14.28
CA VAL A 67 17.61 -15.59 -14.01
C VAL A 67 17.37 -15.80 -12.52
N ILE A 68 18.11 -16.67 -11.84
CA ILE A 68 17.99 -16.90 -10.39
C ILE A 68 18.27 -15.62 -9.60
N VAL A 69 19.41 -14.96 -9.82
CA VAL A 69 19.79 -13.72 -9.13
C VAL A 69 18.73 -12.64 -9.33
N SER A 70 18.24 -12.47 -10.56
CA SER A 70 17.12 -11.54 -10.82
C SER A 70 15.87 -11.91 -10.03
N THR A 71 15.54 -13.19 -9.94
CA THR A 71 14.31 -13.64 -9.27
C THR A 71 14.42 -13.50 -7.76
N VAL A 72 15.55 -13.89 -7.17
CA VAL A 72 15.83 -13.77 -5.74
C VAL A 72 15.96 -12.30 -5.32
N SER A 73 16.66 -11.47 -6.09
CA SER A 73 16.77 -10.03 -5.81
C SER A 73 15.39 -9.35 -5.84
N LYS A 74 14.52 -9.72 -6.79
CA LYS A 74 13.12 -9.24 -6.81
C LYS A 74 12.33 -9.70 -5.59
N GLN A 75 12.53 -10.94 -5.12
CA GLN A 75 11.86 -11.45 -3.92
C GLN A 75 12.32 -10.69 -2.66
N VAL A 76 13.63 -10.49 -2.50
CA VAL A 76 14.19 -9.71 -1.37
C VAL A 76 13.70 -8.26 -1.40
N LEU A 77 13.68 -7.63 -2.58
CA LEU A 77 13.15 -6.29 -2.75
C LEU A 77 11.67 -6.22 -2.37
N ASN A 78 10.84 -7.16 -2.84
CA ASN A 78 9.42 -7.20 -2.51
C ASN A 78 9.18 -7.41 -1.01
N ALA A 79 9.92 -8.32 -0.38
CA ALA A 79 9.84 -8.53 1.07
C ALA A 79 10.25 -7.26 1.86
N GLY A 80 11.30 -6.57 1.40
CA GLY A 80 11.71 -5.28 1.95
C GLY A 80 10.64 -4.19 1.77
N MET A 81 9.97 -4.15 0.62
CA MET A 81 8.87 -3.22 0.36
C MET A 81 7.65 -3.51 1.23
N GLU A 82 7.29 -4.78 1.42
CA GLU A 82 6.22 -5.17 2.35
C GLU A 82 6.53 -4.73 3.78
N GLN A 83 7.77 -4.91 4.24
CA GLN A 83 8.21 -4.42 5.55
C GLN A 83 8.17 -2.90 5.62
N LEU A 84 8.56 -2.21 4.56
CA LEU A 84 8.50 -0.76 4.50
C LEU A 84 7.05 -0.26 4.61
N VAL A 85 6.09 -0.94 4.00
CA VAL A 85 4.66 -0.62 4.14
C VAL A 85 4.20 -0.72 5.60
N THR A 86 4.78 -1.63 6.40
CA THR A 86 4.46 -1.71 7.83
C THR A 86 4.83 -0.44 8.60
N THR A 87 5.75 0.38 8.07
CA THR A 87 6.10 1.68 8.65
C THR A 87 5.03 2.74 8.38
N VAL A 88 4.29 2.59 7.28
CA VAL A 88 3.15 3.43 6.88
C VAL A 88 1.86 2.97 7.56
N THR A 89 1.69 1.68 7.81
CA THR A 89 0.51 1.13 8.51
C THR A 89 0.05 1.93 9.74
N PRO A 90 0.91 2.34 10.70
CA PRO A 90 0.46 3.11 11.87
C PRO A 90 -0.11 4.49 11.54
N CYS A 91 0.27 5.15 10.44
CA CYS A 91 -0.37 6.42 10.05
C CYS A 91 -1.71 6.22 9.33
N ILE A 92 -1.92 5.05 8.72
CA ILE A 92 -3.18 4.69 8.04
C ILE A 92 -4.24 4.20 9.03
N ARG A 93 -3.85 3.53 10.13
CA ARG A 93 -4.79 2.98 11.13
C ARG A 93 -5.83 3.99 11.66
N PRO A 94 -5.48 5.23 12.05
CA PRO A 94 -6.46 6.22 12.47
C PRO A 94 -7.44 6.60 11.37
N CYS A 95 -6.99 6.59 10.11
CA CYS A 95 -7.86 6.87 8.96
C CYS A 95 -8.90 5.74 8.80
N TRP A 96 -8.48 4.47 8.87
CA TRP A 96 -9.41 3.34 8.83
C TRP A 96 -10.44 3.34 9.96
N ALA A 97 -10.04 3.72 11.17
CA ALA A 97 -10.99 3.89 12.27
C ALA A 97 -12.04 4.96 11.95
N SER A 98 -11.63 6.06 11.30
CA SER A 98 -12.54 7.10 10.81
C SER A 98 -13.53 6.55 9.78
N VAL A 99 -13.03 5.85 8.75
CA VAL A 99 -13.89 5.23 7.70
C VAL A 99 -14.87 4.24 8.33
N GLY A 100 -14.44 3.48 9.34
CA GLY A 100 -15.27 2.54 10.08
C GLY A 100 -16.47 3.18 10.79
N ILE A 101 -16.40 4.45 11.17
CA ILE A 101 -17.47 5.17 11.89
C ILE A 101 -18.42 5.89 10.93
N ILE A 102 -17.92 6.36 9.78
CA ILE A 102 -18.71 7.16 8.82
C ILE A 102 -19.86 6.34 8.21
N SER A 103 -21.05 6.94 8.15
CA SER A 103 -22.23 6.34 7.51
C SER A 103 -22.22 6.55 5.99
N TYR A 104 -22.70 5.56 5.25
CA TYR A 104 -23.06 5.68 3.82
C TYR A 104 -24.60 5.58 3.63
N GLU A 105 -25.37 5.56 4.72
CA GLU A 105 -26.80 5.86 4.70
C GLU A 105 -26.94 7.37 4.92
N LEU A 106 -26.99 8.13 3.82
CA LEU A 106 -26.89 9.58 3.78
C LEU A 106 -28.20 10.22 3.35
N SER A 107 -28.56 11.32 4.00
CA SER A 107 -29.55 12.29 3.53
C SER A 107 -28.93 13.31 2.55
N GLU A 108 -29.77 14.08 1.86
CA GLU A 108 -29.31 15.15 0.96
C GLU A 108 -28.45 16.20 1.69
N VAL A 109 -28.81 16.53 2.93
CA VAL A 109 -28.08 17.51 3.76
C VAL A 109 -26.69 16.98 4.10
N GLU A 110 -26.60 15.73 4.56
CA GLU A 110 -25.31 15.10 4.91
C GLU A 110 -24.44 14.89 3.66
N TYR A 111 -25.04 14.55 2.52
CA TYR A 111 -24.32 14.43 1.25
C TYR A 111 -23.73 15.78 0.83
N ALA A 112 -24.54 16.85 0.86
CA ALA A 112 -24.10 18.21 0.56
C ALA A 112 -22.98 18.68 1.49
N GLU A 113 -23.09 18.38 2.79
CA GLU A 113 -22.04 18.69 3.77
C GLU A 113 -20.74 17.94 3.45
N ASN A 114 -20.81 16.67 3.09
CA ASN A 114 -19.65 15.86 2.71
C ASN A 114 -18.98 16.33 1.41
N GLU A 115 -19.66 17.08 0.54
CA GLU A 115 -19.04 17.70 -0.64
C GLU A 115 -18.12 18.86 -0.28
N VAL A 116 -18.48 19.61 0.76
CA VAL A 116 -17.68 20.72 1.26
C VAL A 116 -16.60 20.23 2.22
N ASN A 117 -16.98 19.30 3.11
CA ASN A 117 -16.14 18.77 4.17
C ASN A 117 -15.91 17.28 3.92
N ASP A 118 -14.85 16.96 3.19
CA ASP A 118 -14.51 15.56 2.92
C ASP A 118 -14.34 14.76 4.22
N PRO A 119 -15.07 13.64 4.39
CA PRO A 119 -15.17 12.98 5.68
C PRO A 119 -13.94 12.13 6.03
N TRP A 120 -13.14 11.68 5.04
CA TRP A 120 -11.97 10.83 5.33
C TRP A 120 -10.92 10.73 4.21
N VAL A 121 -11.30 10.86 2.94
CA VAL A 121 -10.42 10.63 1.78
C VAL A 121 -9.24 11.58 1.82
N GLN A 122 -9.47 12.88 1.98
CA GLN A 122 -8.41 13.89 2.01
C GLN A 122 -7.44 13.66 3.18
N LYS A 123 -7.98 13.28 4.35
CA LYS A 123 -7.16 12.95 5.52
C LYS A 123 -6.27 11.73 5.27
N LEU A 124 -6.80 10.69 4.62
CA LEU A 124 -6.02 9.51 4.25
C LEU A 124 -4.92 9.88 3.24
N LEU A 125 -5.28 10.58 2.16
CA LEU A 125 -4.35 10.98 1.11
C LEU A 125 -3.19 11.80 1.68
N HIS A 126 -3.51 12.81 2.49
CA HIS A 126 -2.51 13.63 3.15
C HIS A 126 -1.57 12.83 4.08
N ALA A 127 -2.11 11.87 4.83
CA ALA A 127 -1.31 11.01 5.71
C ALA A 127 -0.34 10.12 4.92
N VAL A 128 -0.78 9.62 3.76
CA VAL A 128 0.05 8.79 2.87
C VAL A 128 1.12 9.64 2.18
N GLU A 129 0.76 10.79 1.61
CA GLU A 129 1.70 11.71 0.97
C GLU A 129 2.80 12.14 1.92
N THR A 130 2.44 12.58 3.13
CA THR A 130 3.42 13.05 4.11
C THR A 130 4.41 11.95 4.50
N ASN A 131 3.92 10.71 4.60
CA ASN A 131 4.80 9.58 4.90
C ASN A 131 5.67 9.19 3.69
N ALA A 132 5.09 9.16 2.49
CA ALA A 132 5.80 8.84 1.26
C ALA A 132 6.86 9.89 0.90
N ALA A 133 6.60 11.18 1.13
CA ALA A 133 7.52 12.27 0.86
C ALA A 133 8.85 12.15 1.64
N GLY A 134 8.79 11.66 2.89
CA GLY A 134 10.00 11.40 3.69
C GLY A 134 10.84 10.22 3.19
N LEU A 135 10.22 9.30 2.45
CA LEU A 135 10.85 8.07 1.95
C LEU A 135 11.31 8.19 0.50
N GLN A 136 10.64 9.02 -0.30
CA GLN A 136 10.92 9.26 -1.70
C GLN A 136 12.40 9.58 -2.01
N PRO A 137 13.11 10.49 -1.28
CA PRO A 137 14.51 10.80 -1.60
C PRO A 137 15.49 9.67 -1.30
N LEU A 138 15.06 8.61 -0.57
CA LEU A 138 15.89 7.46 -0.23
C LEU A 138 15.77 6.32 -1.25
N MET A 139 14.96 6.50 -2.30
CA MET A 139 14.63 5.46 -3.27
C MET A 139 14.95 5.89 -4.69
N THR A 140 15.22 4.90 -5.53
CA THR A 140 15.16 5.08 -6.98
C THR A 140 13.70 5.23 -7.42
N THR A 141 13.45 5.88 -8.56
CA THR A 141 12.10 6.04 -9.13
C THR A 141 11.36 4.71 -9.25
N ASN A 142 12.04 3.67 -9.73
CA ASN A 142 11.44 2.34 -9.91
C ASN A 142 11.05 1.67 -8.57
N ASN A 143 11.82 1.92 -7.52
CA ASN A 143 11.55 1.42 -6.18
C ASN A 143 10.42 2.20 -5.52
N TYR A 144 10.35 3.52 -5.74
CA TYR A 144 9.26 4.36 -5.27
C TYR A 144 7.94 3.97 -5.93
N ASP A 145 7.89 3.76 -7.25
CA ASP A 145 6.68 3.27 -7.93
C ASP A 145 6.21 1.94 -7.34
N SER A 146 7.14 0.99 -7.12
CA SER A 146 6.80 -0.29 -6.49
C SER A 146 6.28 -0.10 -5.06
N PHE A 147 6.92 0.75 -4.26
CA PHE A 147 6.48 1.07 -2.89
C PHE A 147 5.06 1.66 -2.88
N VAL A 148 4.78 2.66 -3.73
CA VAL A 148 3.44 3.24 -3.88
C VAL A 148 2.43 2.17 -4.24
N HIS A 149 2.78 1.23 -5.14
CA HIS A 149 1.88 0.13 -5.51
C HIS A 149 1.57 -0.81 -4.33
N PHE A 150 2.54 -1.12 -3.46
CA PHE A 150 2.29 -1.90 -2.25
C PHE A 150 1.43 -1.13 -1.22
N VAL A 151 1.64 0.18 -1.09
CA VAL A 151 0.81 1.04 -0.24
C VAL A 151 -0.64 1.07 -0.73
N ILE A 152 -0.85 1.21 -2.05
CA ILE A 152 -2.18 1.15 -2.65
C ILE A 152 -2.85 -0.19 -2.36
N ASP A 153 -2.16 -1.31 -2.58
CA ASP A 153 -2.73 -2.64 -2.32
C ASP A 153 -3.14 -2.81 -0.85
N PHE A 154 -2.32 -2.30 0.07
CA PHE A 154 -2.63 -2.32 1.50
C PHE A 154 -3.88 -1.50 1.83
N ILE A 155 -3.99 -0.29 1.28
CA ILE A 155 -5.12 0.62 1.51
C ILE A 155 -6.41 0.05 0.90
N VAL A 156 -6.38 -0.33 -0.37
CA VAL A 156 -7.55 -0.82 -1.11
C VAL A 156 -8.11 -2.07 -0.45
N LYS A 157 -7.26 -3.04 -0.08
CA LYS A 157 -7.71 -4.25 0.62
C LYS A 157 -8.40 -3.93 1.95
N GLY A 158 -7.85 -2.99 2.72
CA GLY A 158 -8.46 -2.54 3.97
C GLY A 158 -9.80 -1.87 3.75
N LEU A 159 -9.89 -0.95 2.78
CA LEU A 159 -11.13 -0.25 2.43
C LEU A 159 -12.19 -1.21 1.95
N GLU A 160 -11.84 -2.19 1.12
CA GLU A 160 -12.79 -3.19 0.62
C GLU A 160 -13.45 -3.95 1.77
N VAL A 161 -12.65 -4.43 2.74
CA VAL A 161 -13.19 -5.12 3.92
C VAL A 161 -14.14 -4.22 4.72
N ILE A 162 -13.80 -2.93 4.87
CA ILE A 162 -14.65 -1.97 5.58
C ILE A 162 -15.95 -1.74 4.80
N MET A 163 -15.88 -1.48 3.49
CA MET A 163 -17.05 -1.19 2.65
C MET A 163 -18.01 -2.37 2.57
N MET A 164 -17.50 -3.61 2.55
CA MET A 164 -18.32 -4.82 2.60
C MET A 164 -19.17 -4.97 3.87
N GLN A 165 -18.85 -4.23 4.94
CA GLN A 165 -19.59 -4.23 6.20
C GLN A 165 -20.59 -3.07 6.33
N LYS A 166 -20.59 -2.14 5.36
CA LYS A 166 -21.43 -0.94 5.40
C LYS A 166 -22.78 -1.18 4.74
N ARG A 167 -23.74 -0.35 5.15
CA ARG A 167 -25.03 -0.19 4.46
C ARG A 167 -24.96 1.09 3.63
N PHE A 168 -25.66 1.07 2.50
CA PHE A 168 -25.63 2.15 1.52
C PHE A 168 -27.04 2.63 1.19
N SER A 169 -27.19 3.95 1.16
CA SER A 169 -28.27 4.65 0.46
C SER A 169 -27.83 4.97 -0.97
N GLN A 170 -28.74 5.45 -1.84
CA GLN A 170 -28.36 5.90 -3.19
C GLN A 170 -27.30 7.02 -3.15
N LEU A 171 -27.46 8.00 -2.25
CA LEU A 171 -26.48 9.07 -2.07
C LEU A 171 -25.16 8.54 -1.51
N GLY A 172 -25.21 7.51 -0.67
CA GLY A 172 -24.03 6.78 -0.23
C GLY A 172 -23.29 6.06 -1.36
N ALA A 173 -24.02 5.45 -2.29
CA ALA A 173 -23.42 4.83 -3.47
C ALA A 173 -22.69 5.87 -4.35
N LEU A 174 -23.30 7.04 -4.54
CA LEU A 174 -22.68 8.17 -5.24
C LEU A 174 -21.45 8.70 -4.47
N GLN A 175 -21.53 8.80 -3.14
CA GLN A 175 -20.41 9.19 -2.30
C GLN A 175 -19.24 8.22 -2.44
N LEU A 176 -19.49 6.90 -2.37
CA LEU A 176 -18.44 5.89 -2.50
C LEU A 176 -17.76 5.99 -3.87
N ASP A 177 -18.54 6.14 -4.93
CA ASP A 177 -18.00 6.28 -6.28
C ASP A 177 -17.10 7.52 -6.42
N ARG A 178 -17.52 8.66 -5.83
CA ARG A 178 -16.70 9.87 -5.75
C ARG A 178 -15.42 9.64 -4.95
N ASP A 179 -15.50 8.99 -3.79
CA ASP A 179 -14.36 8.68 -2.93
C ASP A 179 -13.34 7.80 -3.66
N VAL A 180 -13.80 6.74 -4.35
CA VAL A 180 -12.95 5.85 -5.15
C VAL A 180 -12.28 6.59 -6.29
N ARG A 181 -13.02 7.48 -6.99
CA ARG A 181 -12.45 8.33 -8.05
C ARG A 181 -11.38 9.28 -7.52
N ALA A 182 -11.61 9.89 -6.36
CA ALA A 182 -10.64 10.77 -5.72
C ALA A 182 -9.34 10.03 -5.33
N LEU A 183 -9.47 8.85 -4.71
CA LEU A 183 -8.33 7.99 -4.39
C LEU A 183 -7.56 7.60 -5.67
N LEU A 184 -8.26 7.08 -6.68
CA LEU A 184 -7.65 6.64 -7.93
C LEU A 184 -6.89 7.78 -8.61
N SER A 185 -7.51 8.95 -8.71
CA SER A 185 -6.89 10.14 -9.30
C SER A 185 -5.62 10.54 -8.57
N HIS A 186 -5.68 10.58 -7.24
CA HIS A 186 -4.54 10.98 -6.43
C HIS A 186 -3.38 9.97 -6.53
N PHE A 187 -3.65 8.67 -6.35
CA PHE A 187 -2.62 7.66 -6.45
C PHE A 187 -2.02 7.54 -7.85
N SER A 188 -2.80 7.83 -8.91
CA SER A 188 -2.27 7.91 -10.27
C SER A 188 -1.25 9.04 -10.44
N SER A 189 -1.31 10.10 -9.63
CA SER A 189 -0.34 11.19 -9.66
C SER A 189 0.95 10.88 -8.88
N MET A 190 0.92 9.90 -7.98
CA MET A 190 2.06 9.51 -7.14
C MET A 190 3.03 8.53 -7.82
N THR A 191 2.65 7.90 -8.94
CA THR A 191 3.46 6.86 -9.61
C THR A 191 3.40 7.03 -11.12
N GLN A 192 4.44 6.60 -11.81
CA GLN A 192 4.46 6.57 -13.28
C GLN A 192 3.73 5.36 -13.87
N ARG A 193 3.45 4.35 -13.05
CA ARG A 193 2.78 3.11 -13.46
C ARG A 193 1.27 3.21 -13.23
N THR A 194 0.49 2.53 -14.07
CA THR A 194 -0.96 2.53 -13.96
C THR A 194 -1.42 1.86 -12.66
N VAL A 195 -2.42 2.44 -12.00
CA VAL A 195 -2.98 1.92 -10.74
C VAL A 195 -4.44 1.46 -10.86
N ARG A 196 -5.06 1.62 -12.04
CA ARG A 196 -6.50 1.36 -12.25
C ARG A 196 -6.92 -0.05 -11.88
N ASP A 197 -6.09 -1.05 -12.21
CA ASP A 197 -6.31 -2.47 -11.90
C ASP A 197 -6.43 -2.71 -10.39
N LYS A 198 -5.67 -1.96 -9.58
CA LYS A 198 -5.73 -2.08 -8.11
C LYS A 198 -7.08 -1.65 -7.56
N PHE A 199 -7.69 -0.63 -8.14
CA PHE A 199 -9.00 -0.09 -7.72
C PHE A 199 -10.20 -0.82 -8.34
N ALA A 200 -9.97 -1.82 -9.19
CA ALA A 200 -11.04 -2.47 -9.97
C ALA A 200 -12.16 -3.00 -9.06
N ARG A 201 -11.83 -3.65 -7.94
CA ARG A 201 -12.83 -4.21 -7.02
C ARG A 201 -13.68 -3.14 -6.35
N LEU A 202 -13.07 -2.07 -5.83
CA LEU A 202 -13.81 -0.95 -5.24
C LEU A 202 -14.67 -0.22 -6.29
N THR A 203 -14.16 -0.09 -7.51
CA THR A 203 -14.91 0.51 -8.63
C THR A 203 -16.11 -0.35 -8.99
N GLN A 204 -15.95 -1.67 -9.09
CA GLN A 204 -17.04 -2.61 -9.33
C GLN A 204 -18.09 -2.57 -8.22
N MET A 205 -17.66 -2.50 -6.95
CA MET A 205 -18.58 -2.32 -5.82
C MET A 205 -19.39 -1.04 -5.97
N ALA A 206 -18.74 0.09 -6.27
CA ALA A 206 -19.41 1.36 -6.51
C ALA A 206 -20.39 1.28 -7.69
N THR A 207 -20.02 0.64 -8.81
CA THR A 207 -20.91 0.44 -9.96
C THR A 207 -22.15 -0.36 -9.58
N ILE A 208 -21.99 -1.50 -8.91
CA ILE A 208 -23.11 -2.36 -8.48
C ILE A 208 -24.05 -1.60 -7.54
N LEU A 209 -23.51 -0.82 -6.60
CA LEU A 209 -24.30 -0.03 -5.65
C LEU A 209 -25.08 1.12 -6.32
N ASN A 210 -24.65 1.57 -7.50
CA ASN A 210 -25.32 2.63 -8.25
C ASN A 210 -26.34 2.11 -9.28
N LEU A 211 -26.54 0.79 -9.40
CA LEU A 211 -27.57 0.23 -10.27
C LEU A 211 -28.96 0.59 -9.75
N GLU A 212 -29.84 1.06 -10.64
CA GLU A 212 -31.21 1.40 -10.27
C GLU A 212 -32.06 0.15 -10.07
N LYS A 213 -31.72 -0.94 -10.79
CA LYS A 213 -32.44 -2.22 -10.74
C LYS A 213 -31.47 -3.39 -10.68
N VAL A 214 -31.81 -4.40 -9.89
CA VAL A 214 -31.07 -5.66 -9.80
C VAL A 214 -30.97 -6.37 -11.16
N SER A 215 -31.94 -6.16 -12.06
CA SER A 215 -31.93 -6.71 -13.42
C SER A 215 -30.79 -6.18 -14.29
N GLU A 216 -30.30 -4.97 -14.04
CA GLU A 216 -29.19 -4.36 -14.79
C GLU A 216 -27.87 -5.10 -14.54
N LEU A 217 -27.79 -5.89 -13.47
CA LEU A 217 -26.61 -6.69 -13.15
C LEU A 217 -26.35 -7.80 -14.18
N LEU A 218 -27.36 -8.18 -14.98
CA LEU A 218 -27.22 -9.17 -16.05
C LEU A 218 -26.60 -8.60 -17.34
N ASP A 219 -26.49 -7.28 -17.45
CA ASP A 219 -25.96 -6.57 -18.62
C ASP A 219 -24.46 -6.22 -18.49
N PHE A 220 -23.82 -6.56 -17.35
CA PHE A 220 -22.39 -6.37 -17.05
C PHE A 220 -21.62 -7.70 -17.03
#